data_AF-A0A833HFX8-F1
#
_entry.id   AF-A0A833HFX8-F1
#
_cell.length_a   1.000
_cell.length_b   1.000
_cell.length_c   1.000
_cell.angle_alpha   90.00
_cell.angle_beta   90.00
_cell.angle_gamma   90.00
#
_symmetry.space_group_name_H-M   'P 1'
#
loop_
_entity.id
_entity.type
_entity.pdbx_description
1 polymer ?
#
loop_
_entity_poly.entity_id
_entity_poly.type
_entity_poly.pdbx_seq_one_letter_code
_entity_poly.pdbx_strand_id
1 'polypeptide(L)'
;MSELPAHIWFVKSNGGSGSYPVRPEGWRVVWTFLGGLAVSAVLAMLLQGVFGGWALVLFAAGAAISAWYFISTARSHTDYSITYNDFVKDKKNV
;
A
#
# COMPACT_ATOMS: atom_id res chain seq x y z
N MET A 1 -16.53 -4.50 21.56
CA MET A 1 -15.67 -4.07 20.44
C MET A 1 -14.31 -4.70 20.64
N SER A 2 -13.90 -5.60 19.77
CA SER A 2 -12.48 -5.91 19.62
C SER A 2 -11.85 -4.75 18.86
N GLU A 3 -11.63 -3.62 19.54
CA GLU A 3 -10.90 -2.52 18.92
C GLU A 3 -9.52 -3.06 18.56
N LEU A 4 -9.21 -3.08 17.27
CA LEU A 4 -7.86 -3.39 16.84
C LEU A 4 -6.89 -2.45 17.56
N PRO A 5 -5.67 -2.88 17.91
CA PRO A 5 -4.68 -1.98 18.45
C PRO A 5 -4.42 -0.79 17.51
N ALA A 6 -4.14 0.40 18.05
CA ALA A 6 -3.97 1.62 17.26
C ALA A 6 -2.83 1.55 16.22
N HIS A 7 -1.85 0.67 16.46
CA HIS A 7 -0.73 0.43 15.55
C HIS A 7 -1.07 -0.53 14.40
N ILE A 8 -2.24 -1.17 14.40
CA ILE A 8 -2.69 -2.07 13.33
C ILE A 8 -3.54 -1.28 12.33
N TRP A 9 -3.00 -1.14 11.13
CA TRP A 9 -3.63 -0.39 10.04
C TRP A 9 -4.15 -1.30 8.93
N PHE A 10 -3.64 -2.53 8.88
CA PHE A 10 -3.95 -3.53 7.88
C PHE A 10 -4.36 -4.86 8.54
N VAL A 11 -5.13 -5.66 7.82
CA VAL A 11 -5.49 -7.04 8.21
C VAL A 11 -5.21 -8.00 7.07
N LYS A 12 -5.12 -9.30 7.38
CA LYS A 12 -4.87 -10.32 6.38
C LYS A 12 -5.99 -10.39 5.33
N SER A 13 -5.59 -10.55 4.07
CA SER A 13 -6.46 -10.93 2.96
C SER A 13 -7.15 -12.27 3.19
N ASN A 14 -8.43 -12.37 2.82
CA ASN A 14 -9.22 -13.59 2.96
C ASN A 14 -8.71 -14.78 2.14
N GLY A 15 -7.91 -14.54 1.09
CA GLY A 15 -7.50 -15.56 0.12
C GLY A 15 -6.01 -15.59 -0.21
N GLY A 16 -5.16 -14.88 0.56
CA GLY A 16 -3.73 -14.85 0.26
C GLY A 16 -2.87 -14.20 1.34
N SER A 17 -1.59 -14.02 1.02
CA SER A 17 -0.59 -13.35 1.86
C SER A 17 -0.65 -11.82 1.82
N GLY A 18 -1.68 -11.26 1.18
CA GLY A 18 -1.89 -9.82 1.06
C GLY A 18 -2.42 -9.17 2.33
N SER A 19 -2.26 -7.85 2.40
CA SER A 19 -2.71 -7.01 3.51
C SER A 19 -3.75 -6.01 3.00
N TYR A 20 -4.87 -5.86 3.72
CA TYR A 20 -5.95 -4.94 3.38
C TYR A 20 -6.02 -3.78 4.39
N PRO A 21 -6.09 -2.52 3.93
CA PRO A 21 -6.19 -1.37 4.83
C PRO A 21 -7.57 -1.33 5.50
N VAL A 22 -7.58 -1.24 6.82
CA VAL A 22 -8.82 -1.18 7.63
C VAL A 22 -9.00 0.14 8.37
N ARG A 23 -7.95 0.97 8.38
CA ARG A 23 -7.93 2.29 9.03
C ARG A 23 -7.55 3.43 8.07
N PRO A 24 -7.88 4.69 8.40
CA PRO A 24 -7.44 5.85 7.62
C PRO A 24 -5.92 5.91 7.40
N GLU A 25 -5.11 5.49 8.38
CA GLU A 25 -3.65 5.45 8.28
C GLU A 25 -3.18 4.46 7.21
N GLY A 26 -3.76 3.25 7.18
CA GLY A 26 -3.47 2.25 6.15
C GLY A 26 -3.85 2.75 4.75
N TRP A 27 -4.98 3.46 4.64
CA TRP A 27 -5.37 4.12 3.40
C TRP A 27 -4.42 5.24 2.99
N ARG A 28 -3.90 6.06 3.93
CA ARG A 28 -2.87 7.07 3.61
C ARG A 28 -1.64 6.43 2.98
N VAL A 29 -1.19 5.27 3.49
CA VAL A 29 -0.04 4.54 2.91
C VAL A 29 -0.34 4.09 1.47
N VAL A 30 -1.55 3.60 1.20
CA VAL A 30 -1.99 3.26 -0.17
C VAL A 30 -1.98 4.50 -1.08
N TRP A 31 -2.53 5.62 -0.62
CA TRP A 31 -2.57 6.87 -1.38
C TRP A 31 -1.17 7.42 -1.66
N THR A 32 -0.26 7.35 -0.69
CA THR A 32 1.15 7.73 -0.88
C THR A 32 1.82 6.85 -1.93
N PHE A 33 1.55 5.54 -1.93
CA PHE A 33 2.05 4.63 -2.95
C PHE A 33 1.53 4.98 -4.35
N LEU A 34 0.21 5.16 -4.49
CA LEU A 34 -0.41 5.54 -5.76
C LEU A 34 0.07 6.91 -6.25
N GLY A 35 0.21 7.88 -5.34
CA GLY A 35 0.76 9.20 -5.63
C GLY A 35 2.22 9.11 -6.09
N GLY A 36 3.05 8.31 -5.42
CA GLY A 36 4.44 8.05 -5.80
C GLY A 36 4.56 7.43 -7.19
N LEU A 37 3.69 6.47 -7.53
CA LEU A 37 3.62 5.90 -8.87
C LEU A 37 3.21 6.93 -9.93
N ALA A 38 2.18 7.74 -9.64
CA ALA A 38 1.72 8.78 -10.57
C ALA A 38 2.81 9.83 -10.83
N VAL A 39 3.48 10.31 -9.78
CA VAL A 39 4.59 11.27 -9.89
C VAL A 39 5.75 10.65 -10.68
N SER A 40 6.10 9.40 -10.40
CA SER A 40 7.16 8.69 -11.14
C SER A 40 6.81 8.54 -12.63
N ALA A 41 5.56 8.24 -12.96
CA ALA A 41 5.11 8.12 -14.34
C ALA A 41 5.18 9.46 -15.08
N VAL A 42 4.71 10.55 -14.45
CA VAL A 42 4.79 11.90 -15.03
C VAL A 42 6.24 12.32 -15.25
N LEU A 43 7.12 12.11 -14.27
CA LEU A 43 8.55 12.41 -14.41
C LEU A 43 9.18 11.62 -15.55
N ALA A 44 8.88 10.33 -15.68
CA ALA A 44 9.37 9.50 -16.77
C ALA A 44 8.90 10.03 -18.13
N MET A 45 7.62 10.39 -18.26
CA MET A 45 7.09 10.99 -19.49
C MET A 45 7.78 12.30 -19.85
N LEU A 46 7.99 13.20 -18.88
CA LEU A 46 8.65 14.49 -19.11
C LEU A 46 10.13 14.31 -19.50
N LEU A 47 10.80 13.32 -18.92
CA LEU A 47 12.22 13.06 -19.14
C LEU A 47 12.49 12.21 -20.39
N GLN A 48 11.46 11.59 -20.99
CA GLN A 48 11.58 10.74 -22.18
C GLN A 48 12.30 11.45 -23.34
N GLY A 49 12.02 12.73 -23.56
CA GLY A 49 12.64 13.52 -24.64
C GLY A 49 14.11 13.90 -24.39
N VAL A 50 14.56 13.86 -23.14
CA VAL A 50 15.93 14.28 -22.74
C VAL A 50 16.83 13.08 -22.48
N PHE A 51 16.28 12.03 -21.87
CA PHE A 51 17.03 10.86 -21.39
C PHE A 51 16.76 9.59 -22.22
N GLY A 52 15.81 9.62 -23.16
CA GLY A 52 15.47 8.48 -24.00
C GLY A 52 15.07 7.25 -23.18
N GLY A 53 15.70 6.11 -23.44
CA GLY A 53 15.42 4.84 -22.76
C GLY A 53 15.66 4.85 -21.23
N TRP A 54 16.45 5.79 -20.71
CA TRP A 54 16.70 5.90 -19.26
C TRP A 54 15.48 6.38 -18.47
N ALA A 55 14.49 6.99 -19.11
CA ALA A 55 13.23 7.35 -18.47
C ALA A 55 12.49 6.14 -17.88
N LEU A 56 12.54 4.99 -18.58
CA LEU A 56 11.96 3.74 -18.08
C LEU A 56 12.72 3.21 -16.86
N VAL A 57 14.04 3.40 -16.81
CA VAL A 57 14.87 3.00 -15.66
C VAL A 57 14.54 3.84 -14.43
N LEU A 58 14.38 5.15 -14.60
CA LEU A 58 13.97 6.05 -13.52
C LEU A 58 12.55 5.74 -13.02
N PHE A 59 11.63 5.45 -13.94
CA PHE A 59 10.29 4.98 -13.58
C PHE A 59 10.34 3.69 -12.76
N ALA A 60 11.09 2.68 -13.25
CA ALA A 60 11.22 1.39 -12.58
C ALA A 60 11.84 1.54 -11.18
N ALA A 61 12.84 2.42 -11.03
CA ALA A 61 13.45 2.73 -9.74
C ALA A 61 12.44 3.39 -8.78
N GLY A 62 11.71 4.41 -9.24
CA GLY A 62 10.69 5.09 -8.44
C GLY A 62 9.54 4.16 -8.02
N ALA A 63 9.09 3.30 -8.94
CA ALA A 63 8.08 2.28 -8.66
C ALA A 63 8.58 1.25 -7.64
N ALA A 64 9.83 0.78 -7.77
CA ALA A 64 10.42 -0.18 -6.84
C ALA A 64 10.56 0.38 -5.42
N ILE A 65 11.02 1.64 -5.28
CA ILE A 65 11.14 2.30 -3.98
C ILE A 65 9.75 2.48 -3.34
N SER A 66 8.77 2.92 -4.13
CA SER A 66 7.40 3.11 -3.66
C SER A 66 6.78 1.79 -3.21
N ALA A 67 6.98 0.72 -3.98
CA ALA A 67 6.49 -0.62 -3.65
C ALA A 67 7.19 -1.17 -2.40
N TRP A 68 8.50 -0.99 -2.26
CA TRP A 68 9.24 -1.40 -1.07
C TRP A 68 8.71 -0.70 0.19
N TYR A 69 8.50 0.62 0.12
CA TYR A 69 7.92 1.39 1.22
C TYR A 69 6.53 0.86 1.58
N PHE A 70 5.65 0.71 0.59
CA PHE A 70 4.30 0.17 0.80
C PHE A 70 4.32 -1.20 1.47
N ILE A 71 5.12 -2.14 0.96
CA ILE A 71 5.20 -3.50 1.47
C ILE A 71 5.79 -3.51 2.89
N SER A 72 6.83 -2.74 3.15
CA SER A 72 7.46 -2.65 4.47
C SER A 72 6.48 -2.14 5.52
N THR A 73 5.79 -1.03 5.23
CA THR A 73 4.79 -0.44 6.13
C THR A 73 3.56 -1.33 6.29
N ALA A 74 3.08 -1.96 5.21
CA ALA A 74 1.97 -2.90 5.31
C ALA A 74 2.34 -4.05 6.25
N ARG A 75 3.50 -4.68 6.10
CA ARG A 75 3.92 -5.80 6.95
C ARG A 75 4.07 -5.42 8.43
N SER A 76 4.62 -4.24 8.73
CA SER A 76 4.81 -3.81 10.13
C SER A 76 3.50 -3.46 10.85
N HIS A 77 2.45 -3.12 10.09
CA HIS A 77 1.16 -2.70 10.62
C HIS A 77 0.00 -3.64 10.24
N THR A 78 0.32 -4.86 9.77
CA THR A 78 -0.68 -5.90 9.48
C THR A 78 -0.85 -6.81 10.68
N ASP A 79 -2.10 -6.99 11.11
CA ASP A 79 -2.45 -8.13 11.94
C ASP A 79 -2.74 -9.33 11.06
N TYR A 80 -1.90 -10.37 11.19
CA TYR A 80 -2.02 -11.62 10.43
C TYR A 80 -2.92 -12.66 11.12
N SER A 81 -3.37 -12.40 12.36
CA SER A 81 -4.23 -13.30 13.13
C SER A 81 -5.70 -13.20 12.74
N ILE A 82 -6.13 -12.06 12.19
CA ILE A 82 -7.49 -11.81 11.74
C ILE A 82 -7.57 -11.61 10.23
N THR A 83 -8.63 -12.10 9.60
CA THR A 83 -8.91 -11.83 8.19
C THR A 83 -9.83 -10.63 8.02
N TYR A 84 -9.81 -10.03 6.83
CA TYR A 84 -10.71 -8.92 6.50
C TYR A 84 -12.19 -9.27 6.68
N ASN A 85 -12.60 -10.51 6.35
CA ASN A 85 -13.97 -10.96 6.57
C ASN A 85 -14.32 -11.02 8.05
N ASP A 86 -13.40 -11.46 8.90
CA ASP A 86 -13.63 -11.52 10.35
C ASP A 86 -13.77 -10.11 10.91
N PHE A 87 -12.92 -9.17 10.46
CA PHE A 87 -13.02 -7.75 10.80
C PHE A 87 -14.37 -7.14 10.39
N VAL A 88 -14.84 -7.40 9.16
CA VAL A 88 -16.13 -6.87 8.68
C VAL A 88 -17.32 -7.51 9.39
N LYS A 89 -17.26 -8.80 9.73
CA LYS A 89 -18.30 -9.50 10.49
C LYS A 89 -18.42 -8.94 11.91
N ASP A 90 -17.30 -8.73 12.60
CA ASP A 90 -17.28 -8.13 13.94
C ASP A 90 -17.88 -6.71 13.91
N LYS A 91 -17.60 -5.95 12.85
CA LYS A 91 -18.15 -4.60 12.68
C LYS A 91 -19.64 -4.55 12.30
N LYS A 92 -20.18 -5.60 11.66
CA LYS A 92 -21.59 -5.68 11.21
C LYS A 92 -22.55 -6.28 12.23
N ASN A 93 -22.04 -7.05 13.20
CA ASN A 93 -22.83 -7.63 14.29
C ASN A 93 -23.00 -6.66 15.48
N VAL A 94 -22.77 -5.37 15.24
CA VAL A 94 -22.93 -4.26 16.18
C VAL A 94 -23.95 -3.28 15.60
#